data_AF-A0A6I4MDA8-F1
#
_entry.id   AF-A0A6I4MDA8-F1
#
_cell.length_a   1.000
_cell.length_b   1.000
_cell.length_c   1.000
_cell.angle_alpha   90.00
_cell.angle_beta   90.00
_cell.angle_gamma   90.00
#
_symmetry.space_group_name_H-M   'P 1'
#
loop_
_entity.id
_entity.type
_entity.pdbx_description
1 polymer ?
#
loop_
_entity_poly.entity_id
_entity_poly.type
_entity_poly.pdbx_seq_one_letter_code
_entity_poly.pdbx_strand_id
1 'polypeptide(L)' 'MHLRIGEFDRLWTVDDEQVAEFAAGLTSSPRVDAGVFPAAGHAIDYHRRGAAFQVQQLSFAPDCAARRITHSS' A
#
# COMPACT_ATOMS: atom_id res chain seq x y z
N MET A 1 -2.51 -0.56 7.67
CA MET A 1 -1.33 -0.81 6.82
C MET A 1 -1.59 -0.28 5.42
N HIS A 2 -0.63 0.40 4.81
CA HIS A 2 -0.66 0.76 3.40
C HIS A 2 0.60 0.20 2.72
N LEU A 3 0.40 -0.58 1.66
CA LEU A 3 1.46 -1.28 0.94
C LEU A 3 1.26 -1.13 -0.56
N ARG A 4 2.37 -0.96 -1.27
CA ARG A 4 2.43 -1.12 -2.72
C ARG A 4 3.60 -2.01 -3.10
N ILE A 5 3.38 -2.89 -4.07
CA ILE A 5 4.42 -3.68 -4.72
C ILE A 5 4.55 -3.25 -6.17
N GLY A 6 5.77 -3.07 -6.68
CA GLY A 6 5.96 -2.63 -8.06
C GLY A 6 5.52 -3.71 -9.06
N GLU A 7 4.79 -3.33 -10.11
CA GLU A 7 4.37 -4.21 -11.21
C GLU A 7 5.52 -5.05 -11.80
N PHE A 8 6.72 -4.50 -11.81
CA PHE A 8 7.93 -5.14 -12.34
C PHE A 8 8.92 -5.52 -11.25
N ASP A 9 8.46 -5.73 -10.01
CA ASP A 9 9.30 -6.31 -8.96
C ASP A 9 9.80 -7.70 -9.42
N ARG A 10 11.08 -7.97 -9.15
CA ARG A 10 11.76 -9.22 -9.51
C ARG A 10 12.35 -9.94 -8.31
N LEU A 11 12.19 -9.37 -7.11
CA LEU A 11 12.55 -10.01 -5.85
C LEU A 11 11.38 -10.81 -5.30
N TRP A 12 10.15 -10.33 -5.51
CA TRP A 12 8.93 -10.93 -5.00
C TRP A 12 7.99 -11.31 -6.14
N THR A 13 7.12 -12.29 -5.89
CA THR A 13 6.01 -12.61 -6.80
C THR A 13 5.02 -11.45 -6.79
N VAL A 14 4.64 -10.96 -7.97
CA VAL A 14 3.73 -9.82 -8.14
C VAL A 14 2.48 -10.27 -8.90
N ASP A 15 1.42 -10.50 -8.16
CA ASP A 15 0.07 -10.63 -8.70
C ASP A 15 -0.97 -10.22 -7.64
N ASP A 16 -2.21 -10.05 -8.09
CA ASP A 16 -3.30 -9.61 -7.22
C ASP A 16 -3.66 -10.66 -6.16
N GLU A 17 -3.41 -11.94 -6.41
CA GLU A 17 -3.69 -13.03 -5.46
C GLU A 17 -2.74 -12.96 -4.26
N GLN A 18 -1.43 -12.80 -4.51
CA GLN A 18 -0.42 -12.62 -3.47
C GLN A 18 -0.65 -11.35 -2.65
N VAL A 19 -1.06 -10.25 -3.30
CA VAL A 19 -1.43 -9.01 -2.59
C VAL A 19 -2.65 -9.24 -1.70
N ALA A 20 -3.67 -9.96 -2.19
CA ALA A 20 -4.87 -10.27 -1.43
C ALA A 20 -4.56 -11.20 -0.24
N GLU A 21 -3.72 -12.22 -0.43
CA GLU A 21 -3.26 -13.13 0.61
C GLU A 21 -2.51 -12.38 1.72
N PHE A 22 -1.55 -11.52 1.35
CA PHE A 22 -0.85 -10.65 2.29
C PHE A 22 -1.85 -9.79 3.10
N ALA A 23 -2.81 -9.17 2.42
CA ALA A 23 -3.79 -8.32 3.08
C ALA A 23 -4.68 -9.11 4.05
N ALA A 24 -5.08 -10.33 3.69
CA ALA A 24 -5.86 -11.22 4.53
C ALA A 24 -5.10 -11.68 5.79
N GLY A 25 -3.77 -11.81 5.70
CA GLY A 25 -2.92 -12.19 6.84
C GLY A 25 -2.85 -11.14 7.95
N LEU A 26 -3.17 -9.87 7.67
CA LEU A 26 -3.11 -8.77 8.64
C LEU A 26 -4.40 -8.66 9.48
N THR A 27 -4.77 -9.76 10.14
CA THR A 27 -6.04 -9.94 10.87
C THR A 27 -6.29 -8.95 12.01
N SER A 28 -5.24 -8.34 12.55
CA SER A 28 -5.34 -7.34 13.63
C SER A 28 -5.31 -5.89 13.12
N SER A 29 -5.18 -5.66 11.81
CA SER A 29 -5.14 -4.33 11.24
C SER A 29 -6.56 -3.83 10.95
N PRO A 30 -7.03 -2.71 11.54
CA PRO A 30 -8.39 -2.20 11.30
C PRO A 30 -8.61 -1.70 9.86
N ARG A 31 -7.52 -1.46 9.13
CA ARG A 31 -7.55 -1.11 7.71
C ARG A 31 -6.29 -1.62 7.02
N VAL A 32 -6.47 -2.29 5.90
CA VAL A 32 -5.38 -2.67 4.99
C VAL A 32 -5.71 -2.10 3.62
N ASP A 33 -4.75 -1.38 3.03
CA ASP A 33 -4.80 -0.89 1.66
C ASP A 33 -3.53 -1.38 0.97
N ALA A 34 -3.63 -2.52 0.29
CA ALA A 34 -2.54 -3.17 -0.43
C ALA A 34 -2.86 -3.24 -1.92
N GLY A 35 -1.85 -3.15 -2.78
CA GLY A 35 -2.06 -3.12 -4.23
C GLY A 35 -0.76 -3.20 -5.03
N VAL A 36 -0.87 -3.58 -6.30
CA VAL A 36 0.20 -3.43 -7.28
C VAL A 36 0.30 -1.95 -7.69
N PHE A 37 1.53 -1.47 -7.86
CA PHE A 37 1.83 -0.11 -8.29
C PHE A 37 2.40 -0.12 -9.71
N PRO A 38 1.74 0.57 -10.65
CA PRO A 38 2.07 0.45 -12.06
C PRO A 38 3.41 1.10 -12.39
N ALA A 39 4.09 0.55 -13.38
CA ALA A 39 5.31 1.09 -13.97
C ALA A 39 6.47 1.33 -12.98
N ALA A 40 6.60 0.46 -11.98
CA ALA A 40 7.70 0.50 -11.01
C ALA A 40 8.24 -0.92 -10.73
N GLY A 41 9.52 -1.00 -10.38
CA GLY A 41 10.14 -2.21 -9.84
C GLY A 41 10.17 -2.16 -8.30
N HIS A 42 11.04 -2.98 -7.71
CA HIS A 42 11.13 -3.18 -6.26
C HIS A 42 11.26 -1.87 -5.45
N ALA A 43 12.19 -1.01 -5.84
CA ALA A 43 12.49 0.21 -5.10
C ALA A 43 11.71 1.41 -5.68
N ILE A 44 10.37 1.39 -5.53
CA ILE A 44 9.42 2.32 -6.16
C ILE A 44 9.82 3.80 -5.97
N ASP A 45 10.35 4.16 -4.80
CA ASP A 45 10.83 5.52 -4.48
C ASP A 45 11.81 6.10 -5.51
N TYR A 46 12.63 5.25 -6.14
CA TYR A 46 13.65 5.67 -7.12
C TYR A 46 13.16 5.65 -8.57
N HIS A 47 11.91 5.24 -8.82
CA HIS A 47 11.32 5.28 -10.16
C HIS A 47 10.72 6.67 -10.46
N ARG A 48 10.41 6.93 -11.73
CA ARG A 48 9.75 8.17 -12.18
C ARG A 48 8.41 8.44 -11.47
N ARG A 49 7.77 7.38 -10.98
CA ARG A 49 6.49 7.43 -10.26
C ARG A 49 6.67 7.48 -8.73
N GLY A 50 7.90 7.56 -8.22
CA GLY A 50 8.20 7.56 -6.77
C GLY A 50 7.50 8.67 -6.02
N ALA A 51 7.42 9.89 -6.59
CA ALA A 51 6.68 10.99 -5.96
C ALA A 51 5.19 10.66 -5.77
N ALA A 52 4.56 9.99 -6.74
CA ALA A 52 3.16 9.58 -6.61
C ALA A 52 2.97 8.48 -5.56
N PHE A 53 3.92 7.54 -5.45
CA PHE A 53 3.95 6.54 -4.39
C PHE A 53 4.06 7.19 -3.01
N GLN A 54 4.99 8.13 -2.83
CA GLN A 54 5.18 8.86 -1.57
C GLN A 54 3.94 9.65 -1.16
N VAL A 55 3.23 10.27 -2.11
CA VAL A 55 1.96 10.94 -1.82
C VAL A 55 0.93 9.95 -1.28
N GLN A 56 0.79 8.75 -1.87
CA GLN A 56 -0.14 7.74 -1.33
C GLN A 56 0.21 7.37 0.12
N GLN A 57 1.49 7.14 0.41
CA GLN A 57 1.97 6.83 1.76
C GLN A 57 1.68 7.97 2.76
N LEU A 58 1.96 9.21 2.38
CA LEU A 58 1.75 10.40 3.22
C LEU A 58 0.27 10.73 3.42
N SER A 59 -0.59 10.46 2.44
CA SER A 59 -2.04 10.66 2.55
C SER A 59 -2.73 9.58 3.39
N PHE A 60 -2.18 8.36 3.47
CA PHE A 60 -2.81 7.27 4.20
C PHE A 60 -2.91 7.54 5.72
N ALA A 61 -1.85 8.07 6.33
CA ALA A 61 -1.82 8.37 7.77
C ALA A 61 -2.89 9.38 8.23
N PRO A 62 -3.03 10.58 7.62
CA PRO A 62 -4.07 11.53 7.99
C PRO A 62 -5.48 10.97 7.72
N ASP A 63 -5.68 10.20 6.64
CA ASP A 63 -6.96 9.52 6.38
C ASP A 63 -7.34 8.55 7.51
N CYS A 64 -6.37 7.81 8.04
CA CYS A 64 -6.60 6.92 9.18
C CYS A 64 -6.93 7.70 10.46
N ALA A 65 -6.24 8.81 10.70
CA ALA A 65 -6.49 9.65 11.86
C ALA A 65 -7.89 10.29 11.82
N ALA A 66 -8.30 10.83 10.66
CA ALA A 66 -9.61 11.43 10.46
C ALA A 66 -10.75 10.43 10.70
N ARG A 67 -10.61 9.19 10.20
CA ARG A 67 -11.63 8.13 10.39
C ARG A 67 -11.72 7.60 11.82
N ARG A 68 -10.65 7.66 12.59
CA ARG A 68 -10.68 7.30 14.01
C ARG A 68 -11.55 8.26 14.82
N ILE A 69 -11.48 9.56 14.50
CA ILE A 69 -12.26 10.60 15.17
C ILE A 69 -13.76 10.39 14.94
N THR A 70 -14.16 9.93 13.74
CA THR A 70 -15.58 9.73 13.40
C THR A 70 -16.21 8.45 13.97
N HIS A 71 -15.43 7.49 14.48
CA HIS A 71 -15.93 6.26 15.10
C HIS A 71 -15.96 6.29 16.63
N SER A 72 -15.59 7.43 17.24
CA SER A 72 -15.59 7.62 18.70
C SER A 72 -16.78 8.44 19.19
N SER A 73 -17.90 8.45 18.46
CA SER A 73 -19.15 9.14 18.80
C SER A 73 -20.27 8.14 19.05
#